data_AF-A0A8E1ZTF9-F1
#
_entry.id   AF-A0A8E1ZTF9-F1
#
_cell.length_a   1.000
_cell.length_b   1.000
_cell.length_c   1.000
_cell.angle_alpha   90.00
_cell.angle_beta   90.00
_cell.angle_gamma   90.00
#
_symmetry.space_group_name_H-M   'P 1'
#
loop_
_entity.id
_entity.type
_entity.pdbx_description
1 polymer ?
#
loop_
_entity_poly.entity_id
_entity_poly.type
_entity_poly.pdbx_seq_one_letter_code
_entity_poly.pdbx_strand_id
1 'polypeptide(L)'
;MKLNMNFKVEKLEDVRRVTVMDSIKIITDNFNTERDKQMASLEKTVSLFTENIEKAKAAYRPSQTMINSYQSSIDKTKEQINVLKETTPEGLERYENRDASDILMIIVRCTYSIDEPITNKRATETFDFFLSPDGTKCYFPRRVKE
;
A
#
# COMPACT_ATOMS: atom_id res chain seq x y z
N MET A 1 9.25 45.27 -3.77
CA MET A 1 8.83 45.18 -5.19
C MET A 1 7.91 43.97 -5.31
N LYS A 2 6.62 44.16 -5.64
CA LYS A 2 5.72 43.05 -5.95
C LYS A 2 5.94 42.67 -7.42
N LEU A 3 6.37 41.44 -7.68
CA LEU A 3 6.45 40.91 -9.04
C LEU A 3 5.05 40.43 -9.43
N ASN A 4 4.44 41.06 -10.44
CA ASN A 4 3.22 40.54 -11.05
C ASN A 4 3.62 39.48 -12.06
N MET A 5 3.45 38.21 -11.69
CA MET A 5 3.59 37.09 -12.61
C MET A 5 2.28 36.93 -13.38
N ASN A 6 2.34 36.88 -14.70
CA ASN A 6 1.16 36.53 -15.51
C ASN A 6 1.01 35.01 -15.50
N PHE A 7 -0.09 34.54 -14.92
CA PHE A 7 -0.44 33.13 -14.84
C PHE A 7 -1.59 32.84 -15.81
N LYS A 8 -1.47 31.75 -16.57
CA LYS A 8 -2.54 31.26 -17.45
C LYS A 8 -2.72 29.76 -17.28
N VAL A 9 -3.95 29.33 -16.99
CA VAL A 9 -4.30 27.90 -17.06
C VAL A 9 -4.37 27.51 -18.54
N GLU A 10 -3.56 26.54 -18.93
CA GLU A 10 -3.56 25.99 -20.29
C GLU A 10 -4.47 24.77 -20.40
N LYS A 11 -4.51 23.94 -19.35
CA LYS A 11 -5.32 22.73 -19.30
C LYS A 11 -5.73 22.41 -17.87
N LEU A 12 -6.97 21.95 -17.70
CA LEU A 12 -7.49 21.48 -16.43
C LEU A 12 -8.29 20.18 -16.66
N GLU A 13 -7.96 19.14 -15.92
CA GLU A 13 -8.55 17.80 -16.08
C GLU A 13 -8.92 17.20 -14.71
N ASP A 14 -10.16 16.73 -14.57
CA ASP A 14 -10.54 15.83 -13.46
C ASP A 14 -9.98 14.44 -13.77
N VAL A 15 -8.87 14.09 -13.10
CA VAL A 15 -8.13 12.86 -13.40
C VAL A 15 -8.79 11.67 -12.73
N ARG A 16 -9.15 11.84 -11.46
CA ARG A 16 -9.64 10.75 -10.63
C ARG A 16 -10.33 11.26 -9.38
N ARG A 17 -11.37 10.54 -8.99
CA ARG A 17 -11.97 10.63 -7.66
C ARG A 17 -11.62 9.36 -6.89
N VAL A 18 -11.03 9.52 -5.72
CA VAL A 18 -10.69 8.42 -4.82
C VAL A 18 -11.87 8.24 -3.87
N THR A 19 -12.43 7.04 -3.86
CA THR A 19 -13.61 6.70 -3.06
C THR A 19 -13.23 5.92 -1.79
N VAL A 20 -14.19 5.75 -0.89
CA VAL A 20 -14.09 4.81 0.24
C VAL A 20 -13.78 3.41 -0.27
N MET A 21 -14.47 2.94 -1.32
CA MET A 21 -14.22 1.64 -1.94
C MET A 21 -12.78 1.51 -2.43
N ASP A 22 -12.22 2.54 -3.09
CA ASP A 22 -10.81 2.53 -3.52
C ASP A 22 -9.87 2.35 -2.33
N SER A 23 -10.09 3.06 -1.23
CA SER A 23 -9.23 2.94 -0.05
C SER A 23 -9.36 1.58 0.64
N ILE A 24 -10.58 1.05 0.78
CA ILE A 24 -10.80 -0.28 1.36
C ILE A 24 -10.08 -1.34 0.53
N LYS A 25 -10.18 -1.22 -0.80
CA LYS A 25 -9.49 -2.12 -1.72
C LYS A 25 -7.97 -2.05 -1.54
N ILE A 26 -7.37 -0.85 -1.50
CA ILE A 26 -5.92 -0.70 -1.32
C ILE A 26 -5.46 -1.32 0.01
N ILE A 27 -6.18 -1.09 1.10
CA ILE A 27 -5.84 -1.64 2.42
C ILE A 27 -5.93 -3.18 2.38
N THR A 28 -7.00 -3.70 1.81
CA THR A 28 -7.26 -5.15 1.73
C THR A 28 -6.24 -5.85 0.83
N ASP A 29 -5.93 -5.29 -0.33
CA ASP A 29 -4.97 -5.85 -1.29
C ASP A 29 -3.55 -5.88 -0.69
N ASN A 30 -3.14 -4.80 -0.01
CA ASN A 30 -1.85 -4.74 0.66
C ASN A 30 -1.76 -5.76 1.81
N PHE A 31 -2.81 -5.85 2.63
CA PHE A 31 -2.87 -6.83 3.71
C PHE A 31 -2.76 -8.25 3.18
N ASN A 32 -3.58 -8.62 2.18
CA ASN A 32 -3.55 -9.95 1.60
C ASN A 32 -2.19 -10.29 0.98
N THR A 33 -1.59 -9.33 0.27
CA THR A 33 -0.26 -9.52 -0.33
C THR A 33 0.81 -9.86 0.72
N GLU A 34 0.84 -9.10 1.82
CA GLU A 34 1.82 -9.36 2.88
C GLU A 34 1.49 -10.64 3.66
N ARG A 35 0.21 -10.88 3.96
CA ARG A 35 -0.26 -12.12 4.60
C ARG A 35 0.15 -13.34 3.79
N ASP A 36 -0.09 -13.35 2.48
CA ASP A 36 0.20 -14.49 1.61
C ASP A 36 1.71 -14.75 1.52
N LYS A 37 2.52 -13.67 1.50
CA LYS A 37 3.98 -13.78 1.55
C LYS A 37 4.47 -14.39 2.87
N GLN A 38 3.91 -13.97 4.00
CA GLN A 38 4.23 -14.53 5.31
C GLN A 38 3.79 -15.99 5.43
N MET A 39 2.58 -16.32 4.97
CA MET A 39 2.09 -17.70 4.89
C MET A 39 3.05 -18.59 4.10
N ALA A 40 3.44 -18.18 2.88
CA ALA A 40 4.35 -18.95 2.05
C ALA A 40 5.70 -19.20 2.75
N SER A 41 6.21 -18.20 3.49
CA SER A 41 7.43 -18.36 4.27
C SER A 41 7.27 -19.37 5.41
N LEU A 42 6.17 -19.32 6.16
CA LEU A 42 5.89 -20.23 7.27
C LEU A 42 5.66 -21.68 6.77
N GLU A 43 4.95 -21.85 5.67
CA GLU A 43 4.73 -23.16 5.04
C GLU A 43 6.05 -23.79 4.56
N LYS A 44 6.96 -22.98 4.02
CA LYS A 44 8.32 -23.41 3.67
C LYS A 44 9.09 -23.86 4.92
N THR A 45 8.98 -23.14 6.03
CA THR A 45 9.59 -23.51 7.32
C THR A 45 9.05 -24.85 7.85
N VAL A 46 7.73 -25.06 7.81
CA VAL A 46 7.12 -26.35 8.17
C VAL A 46 7.68 -27.48 7.30
N SER A 47 7.78 -27.26 6.00
CA SER A 47 8.30 -28.25 5.06
C SER A 47 9.76 -28.61 5.37
N LEU A 48 10.59 -27.60 5.67
CA LEU A 48 12.00 -27.80 6.05
C LEU A 48 12.13 -28.62 7.34
N PHE A 49 11.37 -28.30 8.38
CA PHE A 49 11.40 -29.07 9.62
C PHE A 49 10.88 -30.50 9.43
N THR A 50 9.89 -30.69 8.57
CA THR A 50 9.39 -32.02 8.21
C THR A 50 10.49 -32.84 7.53
N GLU A 51 11.22 -32.25 6.59
CA GLU A 51 12.37 -32.89 5.94
C GLU A 51 13.49 -33.23 6.95
N ASN A 52 13.78 -32.32 7.89
CA ASN A 52 14.77 -32.55 8.94
C ASN A 52 14.37 -33.68 9.90
N ILE A 53 13.08 -33.84 10.19
CA ILE A 53 12.58 -35.00 10.95
C ILE A 53 12.85 -36.29 10.20
N GLU A 54 12.53 -36.35 8.90
CA GLU A 54 12.76 -37.56 8.10
C GLU A 54 14.25 -37.90 7.99
N LYS A 55 15.11 -36.90 7.80
CA LYS A 55 16.57 -37.06 7.85
C LYS A 55 17.06 -37.57 9.21
N ALA A 56 16.53 -37.04 10.30
CA ALA A 56 16.89 -37.47 11.66
C ALA A 56 16.44 -38.90 11.95
N LYS A 57 15.28 -39.33 11.45
CA LYS A 57 14.79 -40.72 11.54
C LYS A 57 15.64 -41.70 10.72
N ALA A 58 16.12 -41.27 9.55
CA ALA A 58 16.92 -42.10 8.65
C ALA A 58 18.42 -42.17 9.00
N ALA A 59 18.88 -41.39 9.99
CA ALA A 59 20.27 -41.38 10.41
C ALA A 59 20.70 -42.71 11.04
N TYR A 60 22.00 -43.04 10.95
CA TYR A 60 22.57 -44.25 11.56
C TYR A 60 22.30 -44.36 13.08
N ARG A 61 22.21 -43.22 13.76
CA ARG A 61 21.77 -43.11 15.17
C ARG A 61 20.67 -42.04 15.28
N PRO A 62 19.38 -42.43 15.20
CA PRO A 62 18.28 -41.48 15.32
C PRO A 62 18.27 -40.80 16.68
N SER A 63 18.08 -39.47 16.69
CA SER A 63 17.98 -38.67 17.92
C SER A 63 16.54 -38.27 18.18
N GLN A 64 15.90 -38.89 19.17
CA GLN A 64 14.53 -38.55 19.55
C GLN A 64 14.42 -37.10 20.03
N THR A 65 15.44 -36.59 20.72
CA THR A 65 15.48 -35.19 21.18
C THR A 65 15.44 -34.22 20.01
N MET A 66 16.20 -34.49 18.93
CA MET A 66 16.18 -33.65 17.72
C MET A 66 14.84 -33.71 17.02
N ILE A 67 14.26 -34.91 16.86
CA ILE A 67 12.95 -35.11 16.26
C ILE A 67 11.88 -34.33 17.03
N ASN A 68 11.87 -34.43 18.37
CA ASN A 68 10.92 -33.71 19.22
C ASN A 68 11.09 -32.17 19.12
N SER A 69 12.33 -31.70 19.00
CA SER A 69 12.63 -30.27 18.82
C SER A 69 12.07 -29.73 17.51
N TYR A 70 12.27 -30.45 16.39
CA TYR A 70 11.68 -30.08 15.11
C TYR A 70 10.15 -30.17 15.13
N GLN A 71 9.59 -31.18 15.79
CA GLN A 71 8.13 -31.29 15.92
C GLN A 71 7.54 -30.10 16.68
N SER A 72 8.14 -29.70 17.80
CA SER A 72 7.70 -28.51 18.54
C SER A 72 7.81 -27.23 17.70
N SER A 73 8.85 -27.13 16.85
CA SER A 73 9.00 -26.01 15.93
C SER A 73 7.92 -25.99 14.85
N ILE A 74 7.53 -27.17 14.33
CA ILE A 74 6.38 -27.31 13.41
C ILE A 74 5.10 -26.85 14.09
N ASP A 75 4.84 -27.30 15.32
CA ASP A 75 3.59 -27.01 16.03
C ASP A 75 3.44 -25.50 16.28
N LYS A 76 4.53 -24.83 16.72
CA LYS A 76 4.57 -23.37 16.86
C LYS A 76 4.36 -22.64 15.53
N THR A 77 4.97 -23.13 14.45
CA THR A 77 4.83 -22.52 13.12
C THR A 77 3.39 -22.66 12.60
N LYS A 78 2.73 -23.80 12.87
CA LYS A 78 1.30 -24.00 12.54
C LYS A 78 0.39 -23.08 13.35
N GLU A 79 0.69 -22.86 14.62
CA GLU A 79 -0.04 -21.90 15.45
C GLU A 79 0.05 -20.48 14.86
N GLN A 80 1.24 -20.05 14.44
CA GLN A 80 1.42 -18.76 13.74
C GLN A 80 0.62 -18.68 12.43
N ILE A 81 0.59 -19.75 11.64
CA ILE A 81 -0.23 -19.82 10.43
C ILE A 81 -1.72 -19.67 10.76
N ASN A 82 -2.20 -20.32 11.83
CA ASN A 82 -3.60 -20.23 12.24
C ASN A 82 -3.96 -18.81 12.68
N VAL A 83 -3.12 -18.18 13.50
CA VAL A 83 -3.28 -16.76 13.88
C VAL A 83 -3.37 -15.88 12.64
N LEU A 84 -2.45 -16.06 11.69
CA LEU A 84 -2.40 -15.25 10.47
C LEU A 84 -3.64 -15.41 9.57
N LYS A 85 -4.29 -16.59 9.59
CA LYS A 85 -5.54 -16.85 8.86
C LYS A 85 -6.75 -16.15 9.49
N GLU A 86 -6.73 -15.95 10.80
CA GLU A 86 -7.80 -15.30 11.55
C GLU A 86 -7.64 -13.77 11.59
N THR A 87 -6.44 -13.27 11.32
CA THR A 87 -6.17 -11.82 11.26
C THR A 87 -6.93 -11.14 10.12
N THR A 88 -7.47 -9.96 10.39
CA THR A 88 -8.12 -9.07 9.42
C THR A 88 -7.30 -7.81 9.16
N PRO A 89 -7.48 -7.12 8.02
CA PRO A 89 -6.80 -5.85 7.77
C PRO A 89 -7.14 -4.79 8.81
N GLU A 90 -6.12 -4.15 9.38
CA GLU A 90 -6.28 -2.99 10.26
C GLU A 90 -6.63 -1.73 9.45
N GLY A 91 -7.33 -0.78 10.08
CA GLY A 91 -7.64 0.50 9.47
C GLY A 91 -8.88 0.46 8.57
N LEU A 92 -9.70 -0.59 8.62
CA LEU A 92 -11.00 -0.63 7.95
C LEU A 92 -12.10 0.02 8.81
N GLU A 93 -11.91 0.07 10.12
CA GLU A 93 -12.85 0.64 11.10
C GLU A 93 -13.18 2.12 10.81
N ARG A 94 -12.22 2.88 10.26
CA ARG A 94 -12.42 4.29 9.88
C ARG A 94 -13.43 4.50 8.73
N TYR A 95 -13.82 3.42 8.06
CA TYR A 95 -14.79 3.43 6.96
C TYR A 95 -16.11 2.75 7.37
N GLU A 96 -16.25 2.32 8.62
CA GLU A 96 -17.52 1.78 9.12
C GLU A 96 -18.65 2.80 8.94
N ASN A 97 -19.80 2.32 8.48
CA ASN A 97 -21.00 3.12 8.21
C ASN A 97 -20.85 4.21 7.14
N ARG A 98 -19.77 4.16 6.32
CA ARG A 98 -19.62 5.03 5.16
C ARG A 98 -20.10 4.37 3.89
N ASP A 99 -20.63 5.16 2.97
CA ASP A 99 -21.02 4.64 1.65
C ASP A 99 -19.77 4.33 0.82
N ALA A 100 -19.77 3.21 0.12
CA ALA A 100 -18.65 2.79 -0.71
C ALA A 100 -18.31 3.81 -1.82
N SER A 101 -19.31 4.56 -2.29
CA SER A 101 -19.19 5.59 -3.33
C SER A 101 -18.77 6.97 -2.79
N ASP A 102 -18.68 7.15 -1.47
CA ASP A 102 -18.23 8.39 -0.87
C ASP A 102 -16.85 8.80 -1.42
N ILE A 103 -16.76 10.04 -1.90
CA ILE A 103 -15.49 10.61 -2.35
C ILE A 103 -14.67 11.03 -1.13
N LEU A 104 -13.41 10.59 -1.08
CA LEU A 104 -12.42 10.97 -0.08
C LEU A 104 -11.50 12.08 -0.58
N MET A 105 -11.22 12.10 -1.88
CA MET A 105 -10.28 13.03 -2.49
C MET A 105 -10.51 13.13 -3.99
N ILE A 106 -10.31 14.32 -4.56
CA ILE A 106 -10.35 14.55 -6.00
C ILE A 106 -8.93 14.91 -6.46
N ILE A 107 -8.48 14.30 -7.56
CA ILE A 107 -7.19 14.59 -8.17
C ILE A 107 -7.46 15.36 -9.46
N VAL A 108 -7.04 16.62 -9.48
CA VAL A 108 -7.16 17.49 -10.66
C VAL A 108 -5.78 17.74 -11.22
N ARG A 109 -5.58 17.47 -12.51
CA ARG A 109 -4.35 17.84 -13.22
C ARG A 109 -4.53 19.20 -13.84
N CYS A 110 -3.63 20.12 -13.50
CA CYS A 110 -3.57 21.44 -14.11
C CYS A 110 -2.23 21.61 -14.79
N THR A 111 -2.27 22.00 -16.06
CA THR A 111 -1.13 22.56 -16.77
C THR A 111 -1.32 24.05 -16.86
N TYR A 112 -0.35 24.82 -16.39
CA TYR A 112 -0.37 26.27 -16.44
C TYR A 112 0.93 26.82 -17.01
N SER A 113 0.87 28.02 -17.57
CA SER A 113 2.03 28.80 -17.98
C SER A 113 2.23 30.02 -17.07
N ILE A 114 3.49 30.32 -16.79
CA ILE A 114 3.93 31.51 -16.04
C ILE A 114 4.86 32.29 -16.95
N ASP A 115 4.54 33.57 -17.19
CA ASP A 115 5.46 34.50 -17.81
C ASP A 115 6.33 35.13 -16.72
N GLU A 116 7.62 34.81 -16.70
CA GLU A 116 8.57 35.30 -15.70
C GLU A 116 8.99 36.74 -16.01
N PRO A 117 8.66 37.74 -15.15
CA PRO A 117 8.83 39.15 -15.49
C PRO A 117 10.29 39.61 -15.64
N ILE A 118 11.24 38.87 -15.05
CA ILE A 118 12.66 39.26 -15.01
C ILE A 118 13.40 38.69 -16.23
N THR A 119 13.08 37.46 -16.64
CA THR A 119 13.79 36.76 -17.72
C THR A 119 13.05 36.84 -19.06
N ASN A 120 11.80 37.31 -19.08
CA ASN A 120 10.88 37.27 -20.23
C ASN A 120 10.72 35.87 -20.83
N LYS A 121 10.88 34.82 -20.00
CA LYS A 121 10.64 33.44 -20.41
C LYS A 121 9.27 32.99 -19.95
N ARG A 122 8.61 32.21 -20.80
CA ARG A 122 7.43 31.45 -20.43
C ARG A 122 7.86 30.07 -19.93
N ALA A 123 7.45 29.72 -18.72
CA ALA A 123 7.56 28.36 -18.20
C ALA A 123 6.17 27.71 -18.26
N THR A 124 6.10 26.44 -18.67
CA THR A 124 4.89 25.62 -18.57
C THR A 124 5.14 24.54 -17.55
N GLU A 125 4.22 24.37 -16.60
CA GLU A 125 4.31 23.33 -15.58
C GLU A 125 3.01 22.55 -15.48
N THR A 126 3.12 21.26 -15.17
CA THR A 126 1.97 20.38 -14.94
C THR A 126 2.03 19.84 -13.51
N PHE A 127 0.91 19.96 -12.80
CA PHE A 127 0.76 19.50 -11.42
C PHE A 127 -0.53 18.71 -11.25
N ASP A 128 -0.47 17.67 -10.42
CA ASP A 128 -1.63 17.00 -9.85
C ASP A 128 -1.95 17.65 -8.49
N PHE A 129 -3.15 18.18 -8.35
CA PHE A 129 -3.68 18.78 -7.13
C PHE A 129 -4.61 17.80 -6.43
N PHE A 130 -4.34 17.54 -5.16
CA PHE A 130 -5.09 16.60 -4.34
C PHE A 130 -6.04 17.39 -3.45
N LEU A 131 -7.31 17.41 -3.84
CA LEU A 131 -8.34 18.26 -3.26
C LEU A 131 -9.24 17.49 -2.29
N SER A 132 -9.86 18.22 -1.36
CA SER A 132 -10.98 17.74 -0.56
C SER A 132 -12.15 17.29 -1.45
N PRO A 133 -13.07 16.44 -0.94
CA PRO A 133 -14.21 15.95 -1.72
C PRO A 133 -15.10 17.04 -2.32
N ASP A 134 -15.20 18.19 -1.64
CA ASP A 134 -15.95 19.36 -2.07
C ASP A 134 -15.13 20.34 -2.93
N GLY A 135 -13.85 20.05 -3.18
CA GLY A 135 -12.92 20.87 -3.95
C GLY A 135 -12.49 22.17 -3.27
N THR A 136 -12.93 22.46 -2.04
CA THR A 136 -12.68 23.75 -1.37
C THR A 136 -11.27 23.88 -0.79
N LYS A 137 -10.61 22.75 -0.53
CA LYS A 137 -9.26 22.70 0.04
C LYS A 137 -8.34 21.87 -0.84
N CYS A 138 -7.16 22.41 -1.14
CA CYS A 138 -6.05 21.64 -1.69
C CYS A 138 -5.16 21.15 -0.56
N TYR A 139 -5.01 19.83 -0.41
CA TYR A 139 -4.14 19.25 0.60
C TYR A 139 -2.67 19.39 0.21
N PHE A 140 -2.34 19.05 -1.04
CA PHE A 140 -1.00 19.23 -1.59
C PHE A 140 -1.01 19.19 -3.11
N PRO A 141 -0.09 19.91 -3.77
CA PRO A 141 0.21 19.73 -5.19
C PRO A 141 1.39 18.75 -5.37
N ARG A 142 1.41 18.04 -6.49
CA ARG A 142 2.54 17.20 -6.94
C ARG A 142 2.91 17.56 -8.37
N ARG A 143 4.17 17.94 -8.59
CA ARG A 143 4.67 18.18 -9.96
C ARG A 143 4.68 16.86 -10.74
N VAL A 144 4.10 16.86 -11.92
CA VAL A 144 4.19 15.74 -12.86
C VAL A 144 5.56 15.85 -13.51
N LYS A 145 6.42 14.84 -13.30
CA LYS A 145 7.69 14.73 -14.01
C LYS A 145 7.40 14.17 -15.40
N GLU A 146 7.89 14.83 -16.42
CA GLU A 146 7.97 14.29 -17.79
C GLU A 146 8.94 13.11 -17.85
#